data_AF-A0A6A6WVY3-F1
#
_entry.id   AF-A0A6A6WVY3-F1
#
_cell.length_a   1.000
_cell.length_b   1.000
_cell.length_c   1.000
_cell.angle_alpha   90.00
_cell.angle_beta   90.00
_cell.angle_gamma   90.00
#
_symmetry.space_group_name_H-M   'P 1'
#
loop_
_entity.id
_entity.type
_entity.pdbx_description
1 polymer ?
#
loop_
_entity_poly.entity_id
_entity_poly.type
_entity_poly.pdbx_seq_one_letter_code
_entity_poly.pdbx_strand_id
1 'polypeptide(L)'
;MQTDLSIPLRFNPKTIQDIADFSFFIDELCTCDKHSPNLYRCRNPHLPIPCGTFTLNTPNAYDAIHLAHAAIAYFDRPEEALNPTQKQALMEFRKIIHAEGKSTTLHKLGYKNAGKAVRKANMLQILNIFNRLFFFGALRLDFKWEALNDPGSYNVPGRTRLGRCRPPNSSCAASLIELDTVYTNTEIQGLARHPGPTLSRLGTLLHEVIHAYIQQYACNNCEMRATSIGYGGHGRAFQMMAARLEEVTESLFGDMRLDIGAGGSFLGDWRACRVLPSRCDLAVWNWEVSARSVGT
;
A
#
# COMPACT_ATOMS: atom_id res chain seq x y z
N MET A 1 -26.91 15.59 -16.18
CA MET A 1 -26.62 14.35 -16.92
C MET A 1 -25.41 13.72 -16.28
N GLN A 2 -25.54 12.58 -15.61
CA GLN A 2 -24.39 11.73 -15.30
C GLN A 2 -24.05 11.02 -16.60
N THR A 3 -22.94 11.36 -17.24
CA THR A 3 -22.36 10.48 -18.26
C THR A 3 -22.04 9.15 -17.57
N ASP A 4 -22.50 8.06 -18.16
CA ASP A 4 -22.18 6.73 -17.67
C ASP A 4 -20.68 6.50 -17.89
N LEU A 5 -19.89 6.79 -16.86
CA LEU A 5 -18.44 6.54 -16.81
C LEU A 5 -18.13 5.03 -16.71
N SER A 6 -19.06 4.16 -17.10
CA SER A 6 -18.83 2.73 -17.14
C SER A 6 -17.72 2.43 -18.15
N ILE A 7 -16.66 1.80 -17.64
CA ILE A 7 -15.56 1.29 -18.45
C ILE A 7 -16.18 0.43 -19.57
N PRO A 8 -15.82 0.62 -20.85
CA PRO A 8 -16.33 -0.23 -21.90
C PRO A 8 -16.11 -1.68 -21.51
N LEU A 9 -17.15 -2.52 -21.58
CA LEU A 9 -17.14 -3.93 -21.16
C LEU A 9 -16.00 -4.77 -21.77
N ARG A 10 -15.27 -4.23 -22.74
CA ARG A 10 -14.17 -4.87 -23.47
C ARG A 10 -12.76 -4.38 -23.09
N PHE A 11 -12.59 -3.36 -22.25
CA PHE A 11 -11.26 -2.89 -21.87
C PHE A 11 -10.62 -3.80 -20.81
N ASN A 12 -9.48 -4.42 -21.17
CA ASN A 12 -8.77 -5.42 -20.36
C ASN A 12 -7.25 -5.14 -20.39
N PRO A 13 -6.78 -4.11 -19.67
CA PRO A 13 -5.39 -3.71 -19.61
C PRO A 13 -4.51 -4.86 -19.12
N LYS A 14 -3.34 -4.97 -19.73
CA LYS A 14 -2.26 -5.88 -19.32
C LYS A 14 -1.19 -5.16 -18.53
N THR A 15 -1.09 -3.85 -18.71
CA THR A 15 -0.09 -2.99 -18.11
C THR A 15 -0.72 -1.74 -17.52
N ILE A 16 -0.01 -1.07 -16.63
CA ILE A 16 -0.38 0.26 -16.14
C ILE A 16 -0.38 1.28 -17.29
N GLN A 17 0.49 1.08 -18.28
CA GLN A 17 0.54 1.90 -19.48
C GLN A 17 -0.78 1.85 -20.26
N ASP A 18 -1.38 0.67 -20.42
CA ASP A 18 -2.69 0.53 -21.08
C ASP A 18 -3.76 1.35 -20.34
N ILE A 19 -3.75 1.34 -19.00
CA ILE A 19 -4.67 2.11 -18.17
C ILE A 19 -4.44 3.60 -18.36
N ALA A 20 -3.18 4.04 -18.36
CA ALA A 20 -2.83 5.43 -18.56
C ALA A 20 -3.32 5.91 -19.93
N ASP A 21 -2.93 5.22 -21.01
CA ASP A 21 -3.31 5.55 -22.39
C ASP A 21 -4.83 5.61 -22.56
N PHE A 22 -5.55 4.64 -21.99
CA PHE A 22 -7.00 4.64 -22.04
C PHE A 22 -7.62 5.80 -21.24
N SER A 23 -7.09 6.10 -20.06
CA SER A 23 -7.53 7.24 -19.24
C SER A 23 -7.25 8.59 -19.92
N PHE A 24 -6.18 8.69 -20.71
CA PHE A 24 -5.90 9.85 -21.55
C PHE A 24 -6.89 9.97 -22.70
N PHE A 25 -7.27 8.85 -23.32
CA PHE A 25 -8.21 8.82 -24.44
C PHE A 25 -9.62 9.27 -24.06
N ILE A 26 -10.11 8.83 -22.89
CA ILE A 26 -11.52 9.06 -22.52
C ILE A 26 -11.82 10.46 -21.98
N ASP A 27 -10.82 11.36 -21.86
CA ASP A 27 -10.77 12.78 -21.40
C ASP A 27 -12.03 13.49 -20.83
N GLU A 28 -12.94 12.76 -20.20
CA GLU A 28 -14.24 13.23 -19.78
C GLU A 28 -14.24 13.30 -18.26
N LEU A 29 -14.00 14.51 -17.76
CA LEU A 29 -14.11 14.94 -16.38
C LEU A 29 -13.17 14.23 -15.39
N CYS A 30 -12.27 15.01 -14.78
CA CYS A 30 -11.41 14.52 -13.73
C CYS A 30 -12.21 14.08 -12.50
N THR A 31 -12.14 12.79 -12.18
CA THR A 31 -12.78 12.20 -11.00
C THR A 31 -11.92 12.28 -9.74
N CYS A 32 -10.76 12.95 -9.75
CA CYS A 32 -9.93 13.09 -8.55
C CYS A 32 -10.69 13.84 -7.44
N ASP A 33 -10.29 13.63 -6.19
CA ASP A 33 -10.91 14.26 -5.03
C ASP A 33 -10.75 15.79 -5.00
N LYS A 34 -9.71 16.32 -5.64
CA LYS A 34 -9.52 17.76 -5.81
C LYS A 34 -10.52 18.40 -6.78
N HIS A 35 -10.78 17.77 -7.93
CA HIS A 35 -11.66 18.32 -8.97
C HIS A 35 -13.13 17.92 -8.78
N SER A 36 -13.37 16.81 -8.09
CA SER A 36 -14.70 16.27 -7.83
C SER A 36 -14.92 15.96 -6.32
N PRO A 37 -14.70 16.93 -5.41
CA PRO A 37 -14.75 16.68 -3.96
C PRO A 37 -16.11 16.20 -3.48
N ASN A 38 -17.19 16.59 -4.16
CA ASN A 38 -18.55 16.16 -3.83
C ASN A 38 -18.78 14.66 -4.04
N LEU A 39 -18.03 14.03 -4.96
CA LEU A 39 -18.11 12.57 -5.12
C LEU A 39 -17.64 11.89 -3.83
N TYR A 40 -16.60 12.40 -3.19
CA TYR A 40 -15.98 11.80 -2.00
C TYR A 40 -16.62 12.21 -0.68
N ARG A 41 -17.75 12.92 -0.71
CA ARG A 41 -18.48 13.25 0.52
C ARG A 41 -19.28 12.06 1.00
N CYS A 42 -18.94 11.57 2.19
CA CYS A 42 -19.81 10.66 2.91
C CYS A 42 -20.98 11.44 3.52
N ARG A 43 -22.15 10.80 3.55
CA ARG A 43 -23.34 11.34 4.24
C ARG A 43 -23.21 11.24 5.77
N ASN A 44 -22.38 10.32 6.25
CA ASN A 44 -22.09 10.21 7.67
C ASN A 44 -21.04 11.25 8.06
N PRO A 45 -21.22 11.94 9.19
CA PRO A 45 -20.20 12.85 9.69
C PRO A 45 -18.93 12.06 10.01
N HIS A 46 -17.81 12.50 9.44
CA HIS A 46 -16.50 11.95 9.75
C HIS A 46 -15.79 12.82 10.77
N LEU A 47 -14.99 12.18 11.62
CA LEU A 47 -14.12 12.92 12.53
C LEU A 47 -13.03 13.63 11.72
N PRO A 48 -12.71 14.90 12.02
CA PRO A 48 -11.58 15.56 11.42
C PRO A 48 -10.28 14.85 11.83
N ILE A 49 -9.30 14.83 10.94
CA ILE A 49 -7.95 14.37 11.24
C ILE A 49 -7.09 15.62 11.43
N PRO A 50 -6.84 16.06 12.67
CA PRO A 50 -6.06 17.27 12.91
C PRO A 50 -4.60 17.07 12.48
N CYS A 51 -4.00 18.15 11.95
CA CYS A 51 -2.57 18.19 11.62
C CYS A 51 -1.75 18.08 12.91
N GLY A 52 -0.91 17.03 13.05
CA GLY A 52 0.06 16.94 14.15
C GLY A 52 0.13 15.57 14.84
N THR A 53 0.29 15.58 16.16
CA THR A 53 0.34 14.39 17.04
C THR A 53 -1.08 13.89 17.32
N PHE A 54 -1.73 13.43 16.26
CA PHE A 54 -3.07 12.86 16.35
C PHE A 54 -3.01 11.35 16.65
N THR A 55 -3.97 10.86 17.43
CA THR A 55 -4.21 9.44 17.62
C THR A 55 -5.55 9.06 17.01
N LEU A 56 -5.52 8.12 16.06
CA LEU A 56 -6.72 7.53 15.48
C LEU A 56 -7.30 6.54 16.49
N ASN A 57 -8.28 6.98 17.27
CA ASN A 57 -8.87 6.19 18.35
C ASN A 57 -10.27 5.65 18.04
N THR A 58 -10.86 6.06 16.92
CA THR A 58 -12.22 5.67 16.55
C THR A 58 -12.21 4.80 15.30
N PRO A 59 -12.37 3.47 15.42
CA PRO A 59 -12.45 2.58 14.27
C PRO A 59 -13.59 2.97 13.33
N ASN A 60 -13.36 2.82 12.03
CA ASN A 60 -14.33 3.07 10.96
C ASN A 60 -14.96 4.49 10.94
N ALA A 61 -14.27 5.52 11.46
CA ALA A 61 -14.84 6.86 11.63
C ALA A 61 -14.40 7.89 10.57
N TYR A 62 -13.54 7.51 9.64
CA TYR A 62 -12.87 8.46 8.75
C TYR A 62 -13.10 8.12 7.28
N ASP A 63 -13.17 9.15 6.44
CA ASP A 63 -13.13 8.96 4.99
C ASP A 63 -11.81 8.33 4.56
N ALA A 64 -11.84 7.38 3.63
CA ALA A 64 -10.64 6.67 3.18
C ALA A 64 -9.63 7.58 2.48
N ILE A 65 -10.10 8.56 1.70
CA ILE A 65 -9.23 9.52 1.00
C ILE A 65 -8.65 10.52 1.99
N HIS A 66 -9.43 11.02 2.95
CA HIS A 66 -8.89 11.86 4.02
C HIS A 66 -7.87 11.11 4.90
N LEU A 67 -8.09 9.82 5.19
CA LEU A 67 -7.11 8.99 5.89
C LEU A 67 -5.80 8.86 5.13
N ALA A 68 -5.87 8.66 3.80
CA ALA A 68 -4.70 8.57 2.94
C ALA A 68 -3.91 9.88 2.94
N HIS A 69 -4.59 11.02 2.73
CA HIS A 69 -3.96 12.35 2.80
C HIS A 69 -3.32 12.63 4.14
N ALA A 70 -3.99 12.28 5.25
CA ALA A 70 -3.43 12.47 6.58
C ALA A 70 -2.18 11.62 6.81
N ALA A 71 -2.21 10.34 6.41
CA ALA A 71 -1.05 9.47 6.49
C ALA A 71 0.12 10.02 5.65
N ILE A 72 -0.14 10.42 4.40
CA ILE A 72 0.85 11.04 3.53
C ILE A 72 1.44 12.28 4.19
N ALA A 73 0.62 13.24 4.64
CA ALA A 73 1.11 14.43 5.34
C ALA A 73 1.90 14.10 6.64
N TYR A 74 1.65 12.95 7.25
CA TYR A 74 2.38 12.47 8.41
C TYR A 74 3.77 11.96 8.07
N PHE A 75 3.89 11.10 7.06
CA PHE A 75 5.17 10.47 6.70
C PHE A 75 5.99 11.19 5.65
N ASP A 76 5.38 12.13 4.92
CA ASP A 76 6.03 12.86 3.84
C ASP A 76 6.83 14.09 4.33
N ARG A 77 6.98 14.20 5.65
CA ARG A 77 7.78 15.26 6.26
C ARG A 77 9.26 14.97 6.00
N PRO A 78 10.08 16.01 5.75
CA PRO A 78 11.52 15.82 5.70
C PRO A 78 12.04 15.30 7.05
N GLU A 79 13.19 14.61 7.04
CA GLU A 79 13.74 13.92 8.21
C GLU A 79 13.88 14.85 9.43
N GLU A 80 14.26 16.11 9.20
CA GLU A 80 14.44 17.14 10.21
C GLU A 80 13.13 17.47 10.92
N ALA A 81 12.00 17.40 10.20
CA ALA A 81 10.65 17.69 10.67
C ALA A 81 9.90 16.47 11.21
N LEU A 82 10.53 15.29 11.23
CA LEU A 82 9.97 14.11 11.88
C LEU A 82 9.78 14.36 13.38
N ASN A 83 8.66 13.89 13.92
CA ASN A 83 8.41 13.97 15.35
C ASN A 83 9.33 12.99 16.13
N PRO A 84 9.46 13.11 17.46
CA PRO A 84 10.34 12.24 18.25
C PRO A 84 10.07 10.73 18.07
N THR A 85 8.80 10.34 17.97
CA THR A 85 8.39 8.94 17.75
C THR A 85 8.86 8.41 16.40
N GLN A 86 8.70 9.21 15.32
CA GLN A 86 9.19 8.87 13.99
C GLN A 86 10.73 8.81 13.95
N LYS A 87 11.43 9.78 14.55
CA LYS A 87 12.91 9.80 14.62
C LYS A 87 13.44 8.56 15.33
N GLN A 88 12.85 8.20 16.47
CA GLN A 88 13.22 6.99 17.18
C GLN A 88 12.98 5.73 16.33
N ALA A 89 11.83 5.60 15.69
CA ALA A 89 11.52 4.46 14.83
C ALA A 89 12.48 4.37 13.62
N LEU A 90 12.85 5.51 13.02
CA LEU A 90 13.81 5.58 11.92
C LEU A 90 15.20 5.13 12.37
N MET A 91 15.67 5.60 13.53
CA MET A 91 16.94 5.16 14.10
C MET A 91 16.95 3.66 14.40
N GLU A 92 15.86 3.11 14.96
CA GLU A 92 15.72 1.68 15.20
C GLU A 92 15.75 0.89 13.88
N PHE A 93 15.10 1.38 12.83
CA PHE A 93 15.12 0.73 11.53
C PHE A 93 16.49 0.77 10.87
N ARG A 94 17.17 1.91 10.91
CA ARG A 94 18.56 2.05 10.42
C ARG A 94 19.51 1.11 11.15
N LYS A 95 19.35 0.91 12.46
CA LYS A 95 20.10 -0.11 13.21
C LYS A 95 19.84 -1.52 12.68
N ILE A 96 18.61 -1.84 12.27
CA ILE A 96 18.27 -3.14 11.67
C ILE A 96 18.89 -3.28 10.27
N ILE A 97 18.89 -2.21 9.46
CA ILE A 97 19.47 -2.17 8.11
C ILE A 97 21.00 -2.31 8.14
N HIS A 98 21.67 -1.50 8.97
CA HIS A 98 23.13 -1.44 9.05
C HIS A 98 23.73 -2.48 9.99
N ALA A 99 22.92 -3.35 10.61
CA ALA A 99 23.45 -4.47 11.36
C ALA A 99 24.26 -5.37 10.41
N GLU A 100 25.51 -5.62 10.75
CA GLU A 100 26.41 -6.45 9.95
C GLU A 100 26.29 -7.93 10.32
N GLY A 101 26.59 -8.79 9.34
CA GLY A 101 26.69 -10.24 9.53
C GLY A 101 25.49 -11.05 9.00
N LYS A 102 25.73 -12.34 8.76
CA LYS A 102 24.73 -13.28 8.21
C LYS A 102 23.62 -13.65 9.21
N SER A 103 23.73 -13.21 10.46
CA SER A 103 22.78 -13.53 11.53
C SER A 103 21.67 -12.49 11.69
N THR A 104 21.70 -11.40 10.91
CA THR A 104 20.78 -10.27 11.05
C THR A 104 19.38 -10.62 10.57
N THR A 105 18.37 -9.93 11.13
CA THR A 105 16.96 -10.15 10.78
C THR A 105 16.74 -9.93 9.28
N LEU A 106 17.29 -8.87 8.68
CA LEU A 106 17.09 -8.58 7.25
C LEU A 106 17.77 -9.59 6.33
N HIS A 107 18.97 -10.05 6.68
CA HIS A 107 19.64 -11.09 5.90
C HIS A 107 18.83 -12.39 5.90
N LYS A 108 18.37 -12.81 7.08
CA LYS A 108 17.50 -13.98 7.26
C LYS A 108 16.13 -13.83 6.58
N LEU A 109 15.62 -12.60 6.50
CA LEU A 109 14.40 -12.30 5.75
C LEU A 109 14.60 -12.55 4.25
N GLY A 110 15.84 -12.60 3.75
CA GLY A 110 16.15 -12.97 2.37
C GLY A 110 16.15 -14.48 2.11
N TYR A 111 16.10 -15.32 3.15
CA TYR A 111 16.21 -16.77 2.99
C TYR A 111 15.00 -17.35 2.29
N LYS A 112 15.20 -18.45 1.55
CA LYS A 112 14.11 -19.18 0.89
C LYS A 112 12.99 -19.50 1.88
N ASN A 113 13.33 -20.05 3.06
CA ASN A 113 12.39 -20.30 4.16
C ASN A 113 12.59 -19.31 5.32
N ALA A 114 12.15 -18.07 5.13
CA ALA A 114 12.28 -17.03 6.15
C ALA A 114 11.44 -17.35 7.41
N GLY A 115 10.34 -18.09 7.26
CA GLY A 115 9.47 -18.47 8.38
C GLY A 115 10.17 -19.30 9.47
N LYS A 116 11.19 -20.09 9.09
CA LYS A 116 12.04 -20.81 10.05
C LYS A 116 13.20 -19.96 10.58
N ALA A 117 13.64 -18.95 9.84
CA ALA A 117 14.84 -18.17 10.14
C ALA A 117 14.56 -16.92 10.99
N VAL A 118 13.38 -16.31 10.80
CA VAL A 118 13.01 -15.04 11.43
C VAL A 118 11.84 -15.27 12.40
N ARG A 119 12.06 -14.95 13.68
CA ARG A 119 11.05 -15.12 14.72
C ARG A 119 9.93 -14.08 14.59
N LYS A 120 8.72 -14.43 15.04
CA LYS A 120 7.55 -13.53 15.11
C LYS A 120 7.89 -12.18 15.77
N ALA A 121 8.65 -12.19 16.88
CA ALA A 121 9.03 -10.97 17.59
C ALA A 121 9.82 -9.97 16.71
N ASN A 122 10.71 -10.46 15.84
CA ASN A 122 11.45 -9.60 14.91
C ASN A 122 10.52 -8.96 13.87
N MET A 123 9.50 -9.69 13.42
CA MET A 123 8.52 -9.18 12.46
C MET A 123 7.61 -8.14 13.11
N LEU A 124 7.16 -8.39 14.34
CA LEU A 124 6.40 -7.41 15.13
C LEU A 124 7.21 -6.13 15.38
N GLN A 125 8.53 -6.24 15.59
CA GLN A 125 9.39 -5.06 15.70
C GLN A 125 9.37 -4.22 14.41
N ILE A 126 9.52 -4.85 13.23
CA ILE A 126 9.44 -4.16 11.94
C ILE A 126 8.07 -3.52 11.72
N LEU A 127 6.98 -4.24 12.03
CA LEU A 127 5.62 -3.71 11.92
C LEU A 127 5.37 -2.52 12.85
N ASN A 128 5.89 -2.56 14.08
CA ASN A 128 5.80 -1.45 15.03
C ASN A 128 6.64 -0.23 14.60
N ILE A 129 7.76 -0.46 13.91
CA ILE A 129 8.53 0.60 13.27
C ILE A 129 7.71 1.24 12.14
N PHE A 130 7.15 0.45 11.22
CA PHE A 130 6.31 0.96 10.13
C PHE A 130 5.09 1.72 10.65
N ASN A 131 4.42 1.20 11.67
CA ASN A 131 3.29 1.87 12.30
C ASN A 131 3.68 3.25 12.85
N ARG A 132 4.79 3.36 13.58
CA ARG A 132 5.29 4.64 14.12
C ARG A 132 5.78 5.60 13.04
N LEU A 133 6.40 5.10 11.98
CA LEU A 133 6.91 5.93 10.88
C LEU A 133 5.78 6.48 10.01
N PHE A 134 4.82 5.63 9.66
CA PHE A 134 3.90 5.88 8.55
C PHE A 134 2.44 6.04 8.97
N PHE A 135 2.05 5.50 10.13
CA PHE A 135 0.63 5.38 10.51
C PHE A 135 0.36 5.85 11.95
N PHE A 136 1.04 6.92 12.36
CA PHE A 136 0.85 7.60 13.66
C PHE A 136 1.12 6.75 14.90
N GLY A 137 1.64 5.52 14.75
CA GLY A 137 1.66 4.54 15.83
C GLY A 137 0.27 4.06 16.25
N ALA A 138 -0.76 4.30 15.42
CA ALA A 138 -2.15 4.05 15.79
C ALA A 138 -2.54 2.57 15.64
N LEU A 139 -1.88 1.84 14.72
CA LEU A 139 -2.30 0.49 14.37
C LEU A 139 -2.09 -0.51 15.50
N ARG A 140 -3.05 -1.42 15.62
CA ARG A 140 -2.91 -2.65 16.40
C ARG A 140 -2.61 -3.78 15.44
N LEU A 141 -1.38 -4.28 15.47
CA LEU A 141 -0.87 -5.28 14.52
C LEU A 141 -0.45 -6.54 15.25
N ASP A 142 -0.78 -7.69 14.69
CA ASP A 142 -0.17 -8.98 15.02
C ASP A 142 0.44 -9.59 13.76
N PHE A 143 1.30 -10.59 13.94
CA PHE A 143 2.01 -11.25 12.86
C PHE A 143 1.99 -12.77 13.01
N LYS A 144 1.93 -13.46 11.87
CA LYS A 144 2.36 -14.85 11.77
C LYS A 144 2.94 -15.17 10.39
N TRP A 145 3.80 -16.18 10.38
CA TRP A 145 4.19 -16.86 9.15
C TRP A 145 3.10 -17.86 8.77
N GLU A 146 2.73 -17.89 7.50
CA GLU A 146 1.71 -18.81 6.98
C GLU A 146 2.17 -19.37 5.63
N ALA A 147 1.78 -20.60 5.29
CA ALA A 147 1.97 -21.09 3.93
C ALA A 147 0.78 -20.63 3.10
N LEU A 148 0.94 -19.58 2.30
CA LEU A 148 -0.12 -18.94 1.54
C LEU A 148 -0.35 -19.66 0.20
N ASN A 149 -0.44 -20.99 0.27
CA ASN A 149 -0.95 -21.81 -0.82
C ASN A 149 -2.45 -21.54 -0.91
N ASP A 150 -2.86 -20.67 -1.83
CA ASP A 150 -4.27 -20.37 -2.08
C ASP A 150 -4.73 -21.15 -3.33
N PRO A 151 -5.15 -22.44 -3.19
CA PRO A 151 -5.66 -23.21 -4.32
C PRO A 151 -6.99 -22.64 -4.87
N GLY A 152 -7.62 -21.72 -4.14
CA GLY A 152 -8.88 -21.06 -4.52
C GLY A 152 -8.73 -19.64 -5.05
N SER A 153 -7.51 -19.08 -5.10
CA SER A 153 -7.28 -17.76 -5.70
C SER A 153 -7.49 -17.87 -7.20
N TYR A 154 -8.70 -17.56 -7.65
CA TYR A 154 -9.04 -17.42 -9.06
C TYR A 154 -7.98 -16.57 -9.77
N ASN A 155 -7.32 -17.18 -10.77
CA ASN A 155 -6.45 -16.55 -11.77
C ASN A 155 -4.98 -16.36 -11.35
N VAL A 156 -4.20 -17.44 -11.47
CA VAL A 156 -3.13 -17.64 -12.46
C VAL A 156 -2.25 -18.78 -11.91
N PRO A 157 -2.20 -19.95 -12.55
CA PRO A 157 -1.29 -21.02 -12.16
C PRO A 157 0.13 -20.46 -11.99
N GLY A 158 0.73 -20.67 -10.82
CA GLY A 158 2.11 -20.23 -10.52
C GLY A 158 2.25 -18.94 -9.71
N ARG A 159 1.18 -18.15 -9.47
CA ARG A 159 1.28 -16.98 -8.59
C ARG A 159 1.01 -17.35 -7.13
N THR A 160 2.06 -17.32 -6.30
CA THR A 160 1.95 -17.39 -4.84
C THR A 160 1.70 -16.00 -4.25
N ARG A 161 0.71 -15.90 -3.35
CA ARG A 161 0.45 -14.68 -2.60
C ARG A 161 1.58 -14.51 -1.58
N LEU A 162 2.30 -13.39 -1.58
CA LEU A 162 3.43 -13.17 -0.68
C LEU A 162 3.00 -12.76 0.74
N GLY A 163 1.84 -12.10 0.87
CA GLY A 163 1.31 -11.62 2.14
C GLY A 163 -0.20 -11.45 2.13
N ARG A 164 -0.80 -11.34 3.31
CA ARG A 164 -2.22 -11.05 3.48
C ARG A 164 -2.48 -10.34 4.82
N CYS A 165 -3.29 -9.29 4.79
CA CYS A 165 -3.89 -8.69 5.98
C CYS A 165 -5.27 -9.31 6.24
N ARG A 166 -5.48 -9.83 7.45
CA ARG A 166 -6.82 -10.14 7.96
C ARG A 166 -7.32 -8.99 8.84
N PRO A 167 -8.53 -8.46 8.57
CA PRO A 167 -9.12 -7.43 9.41
C PRO A 167 -9.33 -7.97 10.83
N PRO A 168 -9.38 -7.10 11.84
CA PRO A 168 -9.62 -7.53 13.20
C PRO A 168 -11.04 -8.10 13.34
N ASN A 169 -11.19 -9.17 14.12
CA ASN A 169 -12.50 -9.83 14.35
C ASN A 169 -13.46 -9.00 15.22
N SER A 170 -12.96 -7.91 15.81
CA SER A 170 -13.67 -6.96 16.65
C SER A 170 -12.97 -5.60 16.55
N SER A 171 -13.64 -4.51 16.90
CA SER A 171 -13.04 -3.16 16.91
C SER A 171 -11.83 -3.02 17.83
N CYS A 172 -11.68 -3.94 18.79
CA CYS A 172 -10.59 -3.98 19.76
C CYS A 172 -9.54 -5.07 19.48
N ALA A 173 -9.60 -5.77 18.34
CA ALA A 173 -8.57 -6.75 17.98
C ALA A 173 -7.49 -6.12 17.09
N ALA A 174 -6.33 -6.79 17.03
CA ALA A 174 -5.28 -6.43 16.09
C ALA A 174 -5.59 -6.98 14.69
N SER A 175 -5.20 -6.25 13.64
CA SER A 175 -5.12 -6.83 12.29
C SER A 175 -4.00 -7.86 12.27
N LEU A 176 -4.26 -9.04 11.69
CA LEU A 176 -3.27 -10.09 11.57
C LEU A 176 -2.59 -10.00 10.21
N ILE A 177 -1.29 -9.68 10.20
CA ILE A 177 -0.46 -9.71 9.01
C ILE A 177 0.14 -11.10 8.86
N GLU A 178 -0.15 -11.74 7.72
CA GLU A 178 0.38 -13.04 7.33
C GLU A 178 1.40 -12.83 6.21
N LEU A 179 2.58 -13.46 6.30
CA LEU A 179 3.58 -13.46 5.23
C LEU A 179 3.95 -14.89 4.87
N ASP A 180 4.21 -15.14 3.59
CA ASP A 180 4.53 -16.48 3.13
C ASP A 180 5.87 -16.98 3.71
N THR A 181 5.84 -18.19 4.27
CA THR A 181 7.02 -18.87 4.82
C THR A 181 8.14 -19.08 3.79
N VAL A 182 7.79 -19.35 2.52
CA VAL A 182 8.67 -19.74 1.42
C VAL A 182 8.60 -18.72 0.28
N TYR A 183 9.73 -18.10 -0.03
CA TYR A 183 9.83 -17.30 -1.25
C TYR A 183 10.02 -18.25 -2.44
N THR A 184 8.96 -18.43 -3.21
CA THR A 184 8.94 -19.32 -4.39
C THR A 184 9.17 -18.58 -5.71
N ASN A 185 9.43 -17.27 -5.65
CA ASN A 185 9.52 -16.43 -6.86
C ASN A 185 10.86 -16.64 -7.59
N THR A 186 10.98 -17.77 -8.30
CA THR A 186 12.09 -18.08 -9.21
C THR A 186 11.94 -17.40 -10.58
N GLU A 187 10.75 -16.92 -10.92
CA GLU A 187 10.44 -16.37 -12.25
C GLU A 187 10.74 -14.87 -12.42
N ILE A 188 10.96 -14.15 -11.32
CA ILE A 188 11.48 -12.76 -11.37
C ILE A 188 13.01 -12.77 -11.50
N GLN A 189 13.53 -13.59 -12.42
CA GLN A 189 14.93 -13.53 -12.84
C GLN A 189 15.11 -12.73 -14.14
N GLY A 190 14.00 -12.36 -14.82
CA GLY A 190 14.03 -11.59 -16.07
C GLY A 190 13.82 -10.07 -15.94
N LEU A 191 13.32 -9.59 -14.81
CA LEU A 191 13.16 -8.16 -14.54
C LEU A 191 14.30 -7.70 -13.62
N ALA A 192 15.36 -7.15 -14.21
CA ALA A 192 16.61 -6.68 -13.60
C ALA A 192 16.46 -5.57 -12.53
N ARG A 193 15.25 -5.38 -11.97
CA ARG A 193 14.92 -4.31 -11.02
C ARG A 193 14.28 -4.81 -9.73
N HIS A 194 14.02 -6.10 -9.58
CA HIS A 194 13.41 -6.54 -8.33
C HIS A 194 14.44 -6.58 -7.20
N PRO A 195 14.19 -5.81 -6.14
CA PRO A 195 15.08 -5.77 -5.01
C PRO A 195 15.00 -7.15 -4.33
N GLY A 196 16.14 -7.71 -3.91
CA GLY A 196 16.24 -9.12 -3.50
C GLY A 196 15.19 -9.58 -2.48
N PRO A 197 15.02 -10.88 -2.19
CA PRO A 197 13.89 -11.42 -1.43
C PRO A 197 13.56 -10.72 -0.11
N THR A 198 14.57 -10.16 0.57
CA THR A 198 14.41 -9.28 1.74
C THR A 198 13.53 -8.07 1.46
N LEU A 199 13.86 -7.30 0.41
CA LEU A 199 13.18 -6.05 0.08
C LEU A 199 11.78 -6.32 -0.48
N SER A 200 11.61 -7.38 -1.28
CA SER A 200 10.28 -7.85 -1.71
C SER A 200 9.37 -8.18 -0.52
N ARG A 201 9.90 -8.83 0.53
CA ARG A 201 9.15 -9.09 1.76
C ARG A 201 8.88 -7.84 2.59
N LEU A 202 9.83 -6.91 2.69
CA LEU A 202 9.60 -5.63 3.38
C LEU A 202 8.52 -4.79 2.69
N GLY A 203 8.56 -4.71 1.35
CA GLY A 203 7.53 -4.05 0.56
C GLY A 203 6.16 -4.71 0.73
N THR A 204 6.12 -6.06 0.71
CA THR A 204 4.89 -6.82 1.00
C THR A 204 4.38 -6.56 2.43
N LEU A 205 5.25 -6.50 3.44
CA LEU A 205 4.81 -6.16 4.80
C LEU A 205 4.18 -4.77 4.84
N LEU A 206 4.82 -3.77 4.23
CA LEU A 206 4.31 -2.41 4.22
C LEU A 206 2.98 -2.32 3.44
N HIS A 207 2.85 -3.06 2.33
CA HIS A 207 1.61 -3.26 1.59
C HIS A 207 0.47 -3.74 2.51
N GLU A 208 0.69 -4.80 3.28
CA GLU A 208 -0.32 -5.31 4.21
C GLU A 208 -0.61 -4.36 5.37
N VAL A 209 0.35 -3.55 5.80
CA VAL A 209 0.12 -2.51 6.82
C VAL A 209 -0.79 -1.40 6.30
N ILE A 210 -0.70 -1.02 5.02
CA ILE A 210 -1.66 -0.09 4.39
C ILE A 210 -3.07 -0.68 4.45
N HIS A 211 -3.23 -1.97 4.09
CA HIS A 211 -4.52 -2.65 4.22
C HIS A 211 -5.04 -2.61 5.65
N ALA A 212 -4.19 -2.91 6.64
CA ALA A 212 -4.57 -2.85 8.04
C ALA A 212 -5.06 -1.45 8.45
N TYR A 213 -4.38 -0.39 8.00
CA TYR A 213 -4.73 0.99 8.29
C TYR A 213 -6.09 1.39 7.72
N ILE A 214 -6.32 1.10 6.44
CA ILE A 214 -7.61 1.38 5.80
C ILE A 214 -8.72 0.56 6.48
N GLN A 215 -8.49 -0.73 6.74
CA GLN A 215 -9.50 -1.62 7.32
C GLN A 215 -9.88 -1.26 8.76
N GLN A 216 -8.95 -0.76 9.58
CA GLN A 216 -9.24 -0.37 10.96
C GLN A 216 -9.99 0.96 11.06
N TYR A 217 -9.67 1.93 10.20
CA TYR A 217 -10.10 3.31 10.41
C TYR A 217 -11.08 3.85 9.37
N ALA A 218 -11.10 3.31 8.15
CA ALA A 218 -11.95 3.85 7.10
C ALA A 218 -13.42 3.48 7.32
N CYS A 219 -14.31 4.45 7.08
CA CYS A 219 -15.74 4.26 7.25
C CYS A 219 -16.28 3.23 6.26
N ASN A 220 -16.98 2.22 6.78
CA ASN A 220 -17.58 1.15 5.98
C ASN A 220 -18.84 1.57 5.22
N ASN A 221 -19.41 2.73 5.55
CA ASN A 221 -20.68 3.22 5.02
C ASN A 221 -20.53 4.41 4.06
N CYS A 222 -19.31 4.69 3.58
CA CYS A 222 -19.09 5.74 2.58
C CYS A 222 -19.67 5.35 1.22
N GLU A 223 -20.36 6.29 0.56
CA GLU A 223 -20.92 6.09 -0.78
C GLU A 223 -19.83 5.72 -1.79
N MET A 224 -18.65 6.36 -1.69
CA MET A 224 -17.49 6.08 -2.53
C MET A 224 -16.55 4.99 -1.98
N ARG A 225 -17.01 4.14 -1.06
CA ARG A 225 -16.19 3.06 -0.50
C ARG A 225 -15.63 2.16 -1.59
N ALA A 226 -16.46 1.77 -2.56
CA ALA A 226 -16.05 0.88 -3.64
C ALA A 226 -14.89 1.46 -4.48
N THR A 227 -14.89 2.76 -4.73
CA THR A 227 -13.83 3.44 -5.50
C THR A 227 -12.61 3.75 -4.64
N SER A 228 -12.83 4.24 -3.43
CA SER A 228 -11.74 4.70 -2.55
C SER A 228 -10.94 3.54 -1.98
N ILE A 229 -11.61 2.44 -1.65
CA ILE A 229 -10.98 1.25 -1.06
C ILE A 229 -10.80 0.13 -2.08
N GLY A 230 -11.68 0.02 -3.09
CA GLY A 230 -11.60 -1.07 -4.06
C GLY A 230 -12.14 -2.39 -3.52
N TYR A 231 -12.45 -3.32 -4.41
CA TYR A 231 -12.97 -4.64 -4.03
C TYR A 231 -11.91 -5.54 -3.37
N GLY A 232 -10.63 -5.38 -3.71
CA GLY A 232 -9.51 -6.09 -3.07
C GLY A 232 -8.70 -5.24 -2.09
N GLY A 233 -9.15 -4.02 -1.78
CA GLY A 233 -8.42 -3.09 -0.92
C GLY A 233 -7.40 -2.21 -1.66
N HIS A 234 -7.24 -2.36 -2.98
CA HIS A 234 -6.27 -1.61 -3.80
C HIS A 234 -6.88 -0.41 -4.56
N GLY A 235 -7.95 0.17 -4.03
CA GLY A 235 -8.59 1.38 -4.58
C GLY A 235 -7.74 2.65 -4.41
N ARG A 236 -8.32 3.81 -4.69
CA ARG A 236 -7.58 5.08 -4.74
C ARG A 236 -6.78 5.40 -3.47
N ALA A 237 -7.35 5.20 -2.28
CA ALA A 237 -6.67 5.49 -1.02
C ALA A 237 -5.38 4.66 -0.86
N PHE A 238 -5.45 3.38 -1.26
CA PHE A 238 -4.28 2.50 -1.27
C PHE A 238 -3.23 3.00 -2.26
N GLN A 239 -3.63 3.29 -3.50
CA GLN A 239 -2.70 3.72 -4.55
C GLN A 239 -1.95 5.00 -4.20
N MET A 240 -2.65 5.98 -3.61
CA MET A 240 -2.05 7.22 -3.14
C MET A 240 -0.97 6.97 -2.08
N MET A 241 -1.30 6.16 -1.06
CA MET A 241 -0.34 5.86 0.01
C MET A 241 0.83 5.01 -0.49
N ALA A 242 0.55 3.98 -1.28
CA ALA A 242 1.57 3.08 -1.81
C ALA A 242 2.56 3.86 -2.68
N ALA A 243 2.10 4.61 -3.69
CA ALA A 243 2.97 5.39 -4.56
C ALA A 243 3.87 6.35 -3.77
N ARG A 244 3.31 7.08 -2.80
CA ARG A 244 4.11 8.01 -2.00
C ARG A 244 5.07 7.32 -1.04
N LEU A 245 4.69 6.18 -0.46
CA LEU A 245 5.58 5.40 0.41
C LEU A 245 6.77 4.81 -0.37
N GLU A 246 6.59 4.39 -1.62
CA GLU A 246 7.72 3.91 -2.44
C GLU A 246 8.79 5.01 -2.59
N GLU A 247 8.38 6.26 -2.81
CA GLU A 247 9.31 7.41 -2.90
C GLU A 247 9.92 7.77 -1.55
N VAL A 248 9.09 7.83 -0.50
CA VAL A 248 9.53 8.22 0.85
C VAL A 248 10.49 7.19 1.45
N THR A 249 10.27 5.89 1.19
CA THR A 249 11.15 4.83 1.70
C THR A 249 12.55 4.89 1.09
N GLU A 250 12.67 5.25 -0.20
CA GLU A 250 13.96 5.47 -0.85
C GLU A 250 14.77 6.57 -0.15
N SER A 251 14.13 7.70 0.14
CA SER A 251 14.76 8.83 0.85
C SER A 251 15.10 8.51 2.31
N LEU A 252 14.14 7.97 3.08
CA LEU A 252 14.33 7.73 4.51
C LEU A 252 15.35 6.62 4.80
N PHE A 253 15.42 5.60 3.94
CA PHE A 253 16.20 4.40 4.19
C PHE A 253 17.54 4.34 3.45
N GLY A 254 17.99 5.46 2.87
CA GLY A 254 19.29 5.56 2.23
C GLY A 254 19.36 4.75 0.93
N ASP A 255 18.56 5.15 -0.06
CA ASP A 255 18.44 4.56 -1.39
C ASP A 255 17.76 3.17 -1.43
N MET A 256 17.22 2.71 -0.29
CA MET A 256 16.45 1.47 -0.21
C MET A 256 14.98 1.72 -0.55
N ARG A 257 14.65 1.75 -1.84
CA ARG A 257 13.26 1.80 -2.31
C ARG A 257 12.54 0.47 -2.05
N LEU A 258 11.43 0.52 -1.33
CA LEU A 258 10.53 -0.63 -1.16
C LEU A 258 9.48 -0.64 -2.27
N ASP A 259 9.39 -1.74 -3.01
CA ASP A 259 8.30 -1.98 -3.97
C ASP A 259 7.06 -2.47 -3.21
N ILE A 260 6.05 -1.61 -3.09
CA ILE A 260 4.80 -1.90 -2.37
C ILE A 260 3.79 -2.54 -3.34
N GLY A 261 4.08 -2.56 -4.64
CA GLY A 261 3.25 -3.20 -5.65
C GLY A 261 2.04 -2.37 -6.05
N ALA A 262 2.09 -1.03 -5.96
CA ALA A 262 0.98 -0.14 -6.27
C ALA A 262 0.29 -0.50 -7.61
N GLY A 263 1.06 -0.46 -8.71
CA GLY A 263 0.55 -0.78 -10.05
C GLY A 263 0.18 -2.25 -10.24
N GLY A 264 1.01 -3.17 -9.76
CA GLY A 264 0.76 -4.61 -9.89
C GLY A 264 -0.55 -5.04 -9.20
N SER A 265 -0.82 -4.50 -8.02
CA SER A 265 -2.03 -4.80 -7.27
C SER A 265 -3.28 -4.17 -7.87
N PHE A 266 -3.19 -2.95 -8.43
CA PHE A 266 -4.30 -2.36 -9.16
C PHE A 266 -4.69 -3.19 -10.39
N LEU A 267 -3.70 -3.65 -11.17
CA LEU A 267 -3.95 -4.54 -12.31
C LEU A 267 -4.56 -5.87 -11.88
N GLY A 268 -4.12 -6.42 -10.75
CA GLY A 268 -4.69 -7.63 -10.16
C GLY A 268 -6.18 -7.48 -9.85
N ASP A 269 -6.57 -6.30 -9.36
CA ASP A 269 -7.96 -5.97 -9.01
C ASP A 269 -8.77 -5.39 -10.17
N TRP A 270 -8.15 -5.19 -11.34
CA TRP A 270 -8.75 -4.44 -12.45
C TRP A 270 -10.17 -4.92 -12.81
N ARG A 271 -10.39 -6.23 -12.87
CA ARG A 271 -11.71 -6.80 -13.22
C ARG A 271 -12.81 -6.44 -12.21
N ALA A 272 -12.44 -6.14 -10.98
CA ALA A 272 -13.36 -5.70 -9.94
C ALA A 272 -13.41 -4.17 -9.83
N CYS A 273 -12.37 -3.46 -10.28
CA CYS A 273 -12.38 -2.00 -10.37
C CYS A 273 -13.39 -1.53 -11.42
N ARG A 274 -14.34 -0.70 -11.00
CA ARG A 274 -15.41 -0.16 -11.86
C ARG A 274 -15.15 1.26 -12.35
N VAL A 275 -14.03 1.86 -11.95
CA VAL A 275 -13.72 3.27 -12.19
C VAL A 275 -12.27 3.39 -12.63
N LEU A 276 -12.05 4.08 -13.74
CA LEU A 276 -10.72 4.43 -14.22
C LEU A 276 -10.11 5.55 -13.36
N PRO A 277 -8.78 5.52 -13.13
CA PRO A 277 -8.11 6.68 -12.59
C PRO A 277 -8.24 7.86 -13.55
N SER A 278 -8.45 9.05 -12.99
CA SER A 278 -8.32 10.29 -13.75
C SER A 278 -6.85 10.60 -14.02
N ARG A 279 -6.57 11.51 -14.96
CA ARG A 279 -5.20 11.99 -15.21
C ARG A 279 -4.50 12.48 -13.94
N CYS A 280 -5.21 13.19 -13.06
CA CYS A 280 -4.67 13.63 -11.78
C CYS A 280 -4.34 12.47 -10.85
N ASP A 281 -5.11 11.38 -10.87
CA ASP A 281 -4.77 10.19 -10.08
C ASP A 281 -3.49 9.56 -10.62
N LEU A 282 -3.36 9.41 -11.94
CA LEU A 282 -2.14 8.90 -12.58
C LEU A 282 -0.92 9.74 -12.22
N ALA A 283 -1.06 11.06 -12.16
CA ALA A 283 0.00 11.98 -11.72
C ALA A 283 0.42 11.69 -10.27
N VAL A 284 -0.55 11.63 -9.36
CA VAL A 284 -0.32 11.38 -7.93
C VAL A 284 0.27 9.99 -7.69
N TRP A 285 -0.08 9.01 -8.51
CA TRP A 285 0.42 7.64 -8.40
C TRP A 285 1.75 7.42 -9.11
N ASN A 286 2.28 8.46 -9.77
CA ASN A 286 3.50 8.40 -10.58
C ASN A 286 3.39 7.33 -11.71
N TRP A 287 2.20 7.21 -12.28
CA TRP A 287 1.89 6.34 -13.44
C TRP A 287 1.76 7.14 -14.73
N GLU A 288 1.94 8.46 -14.65
CA GLU A 288 2.07 9.26 -15.86
C GLU A 288 3.20 8.70 -16.71
N VAL A 289 2.88 8.52 -17.98
CA VAL A 289 3.85 8.19 -19.00
C VAL A 289 4.90 9.30 -18.93
N SER A 290 6.07 8.97 -18.41
CA SER A 290 7.26 9.72 -18.75
C SER A 290 7.29 9.67 -20.28
N ALA A 291 6.85 10.74 -20.94
CA ALA A 291 7.06 11.00 -22.36
C ALA A 291 8.57 11.21 -22.63
N ARG A 292 9.41 10.38 -22.02
CA ARG A 292 10.84 10.30 -22.22
C ARG A 292 11.02 9.77 -23.64
N SER A 293 11.15 10.75 -24.54
CA SER A 293 11.97 10.68 -25.72
C SER A 293 11.68 9.48 -26.63
N VAL A 294 10.48 9.45 -27.22
CA VAL A 294 10.41 8.99 -28.62
C VAL A 294 11.19 10.06 -29.40
N GLY A 295 12.42 9.72 -29.77
CA GLY A 295 13.40 10.67 -30.28
C GLY A 295 12.86 11.57 -31.40
N THR A 296 12.92 12.87 -31.17
CA THR A 296 13.10 13.88 -32.23
C THR A 296 14.57 13.97 -32.58
#